data_AF-M5R8S1-F1
#
_entry.id   AF-M5R8S1-F1
#
_cell.length_a   1.000
_cell.length_b   1.000
_cell.length_c   1.000
_cell.angle_alpha   90.00
_cell.angle_beta   90.00
_cell.angle_gamma   90.00
#
_symmetry.space_group_name_H-M   'P 1'
#
loop_
_entity.id
_entity.type
_entity.pdbx_description
1 polymer ?
#
loop_
_entity_poly.entity_id
_entity_poly.type
_entity_poly.pdbx_seq_one_letter_code
_entity_poly.pdbx_strand_id
1 'polypeptide(L)'
;MNGNGGMPLRAAKRELIKSLNSLSDRQRFQIIFYNDQPEPFKTVGMPVQLMIGEKATLARATRYVDSITAFGSTEHDSALKLALRMDPDVIFFLTDARIPRLSSSELAEIRRRAQRSGTTIHAIEFGAEPVSPPDSFLRELAAQNLGQYQYVDVRSLGSRMEP
;
A
#
# COMPACT_ATOMS: atom_id res chain seq x y z
N MET A 1 2.85 24.56 -14.38
CA MET A 1 1.85 24.68 -13.30
C MET A 1 0.69 23.78 -13.68
N ASN A 2 0.58 22.59 -13.08
CA ASN A 2 -0.36 21.56 -13.52
C ASN A 2 -1.43 21.33 -12.43
N GLY A 3 -2.69 21.59 -12.79
CA GLY A 3 -3.79 22.01 -11.92
C GLY A 3 -4.46 20.99 -10.99
N ASN A 4 -3.79 19.92 -10.53
CA ASN A 4 -4.37 18.99 -9.53
C ASN A 4 -3.59 18.89 -8.20
N GLY A 5 -2.57 19.73 -7.99
CA GLY A 5 -2.13 20.25 -6.67
C GLY A 5 -1.93 19.27 -5.49
N GLY A 6 -1.56 18.00 -5.73
CA GLY A 6 -1.35 17.02 -4.65
C GLY A 6 -2.61 16.57 -3.91
N MET A 7 -3.81 16.98 -4.34
CA MET A 7 -5.09 16.58 -3.71
C MET A 7 -5.30 15.05 -3.70
N PRO A 8 -5.04 14.31 -4.81
CA PRO A 8 -5.07 12.84 -4.82
C PRO A 8 -4.24 12.18 -3.71
N LEU A 9 -2.97 12.57 -3.60
CA LEU A 9 -2.04 12.00 -2.62
C LEU A 9 -2.48 12.36 -1.19
N ARG A 10 -2.92 13.60 -0.95
CA ARG A 10 -3.47 14.01 0.35
C ARG A 10 -4.69 13.20 0.74
N ALA A 11 -5.59 12.92 -0.21
CA ALA A 11 -6.76 12.11 0.05
C ALA A 11 -6.39 10.65 0.38
N ALA A 12 -5.49 10.05 -0.40
CA ALA A 12 -4.99 8.71 -0.14
C ALA A 12 -4.30 8.60 1.24
N LYS A 13 -3.45 9.58 1.60
CA LYS A 13 -2.82 9.65 2.92
C LYS A 13 -3.83 9.73 4.04
N ARG A 14 -4.88 10.56 3.91
CA ARG A 14 -5.91 10.69 4.93
C ARG A 14 -6.69 9.39 5.12
N GLU A 15 -7.07 8.71 4.05
CA GLU A 15 -7.75 7.40 4.17
C GLU A 15 -6.83 6.35 4.83
N LEU A 16 -5.53 6.34 4.50
CA LEU A 16 -4.56 5.49 5.18
C LEU A 16 -4.47 5.81 6.68
N ILE A 17 -4.37 7.10 7.04
CA ILE A 17 -4.35 7.55 8.44
C ILE A 17 -5.64 7.16 9.18
N LYS A 18 -6.80 7.29 8.52
CA LYS A 18 -8.09 6.85 9.07
C LYS A 18 -8.09 5.35 9.35
N SER A 19 -7.56 4.54 8.42
CA SER A 19 -7.44 3.08 8.62
C SER A 19 -6.47 2.75 9.76
N LEU A 20 -5.31 3.42 9.84
CA LEU A 20 -4.36 3.24 10.94
C LEU A 20 -4.99 3.57 12.30
N ASN A 21 -5.73 4.67 12.39
CA ASN A 21 -6.38 5.11 13.63
C ASN A 21 -7.55 4.21 14.06
N SER A 22 -8.04 3.31 13.20
CA SER A 22 -9.02 2.29 13.57
C SER A 22 -8.40 1.05 14.20
N LEU A 23 -7.07 0.91 14.16
CA LEU A 23 -6.37 -0.22 14.76
C LEU A 23 -6.40 -0.14 16.29
N SER A 24 -6.39 -1.32 16.92
CA SER A 24 -6.28 -1.49 18.37
C SER A 24 -4.96 -2.16 18.76
N ASP A 25 -4.70 -2.23 20.06
CA ASP A 25 -3.58 -2.95 20.66
C ASP A 25 -3.60 -4.48 20.43
N ARG A 26 -4.73 -5.01 19.94
CA ARG A 26 -4.85 -6.42 19.53
C ARG A 26 -4.32 -6.69 18.13
N GLN A 27 -4.06 -5.65 17.35
CA GLN A 27 -3.60 -5.75 15.97
C GLN A 27 -2.15 -5.30 15.88
N ARG A 28 -1.41 -5.94 14.96
CA ARG A 28 -0.08 -5.48 14.57
C ARG A 28 -0.12 -4.99 13.13
N PHE A 29 0.70 -4.00 12.83
CA PHE A 29 0.75 -3.39 11.50
C PHE A 29 2.17 -3.03 11.12
N GLN A 30 2.37 -2.83 9.83
CA GLN A 30 3.56 -2.23 9.27
C GLN A 30 3.15 -1.41 8.04
N ILE A 31 3.89 -0.32 7.78
CA ILE A 31 3.73 0.52 6.60
C ILE A 31 5.05 0.42 5.84
N ILE A 32 4.98 0.04 4.57
CA ILE A 32 6.13 0.06 3.67
C ILE A 32 5.80 1.07 2.59
N PHE A 33 6.46 2.23 2.63
CA PHE A 33 6.50 3.08 1.46
C PHE A 33 7.49 2.48 0.46
N TYR A 34 7.25 2.61 -0.83
CA TYR A 34 8.18 2.10 -1.82
C TYR A 34 8.19 2.97 -3.07
N ASN A 35 9.39 3.18 -3.58
CA ASN A 35 9.71 3.82 -4.84
C ASN A 35 10.79 2.98 -5.53
N ASP A 36 12.02 3.46 -5.68
CA ASP A 36 13.17 2.65 -6.11
C ASP A 36 13.62 1.65 -5.05
N GLN A 37 13.37 1.90 -3.77
CA GLN A 37 13.63 0.95 -2.68
C GLN A 37 12.47 0.94 -1.68
N PRO A 38 12.19 -0.21 -1.02
CA PRO A 38 11.19 -0.27 0.03
C PRO A 38 11.71 0.37 1.33
N GLU A 39 10.97 1.35 1.82
CA GLU A 39 11.19 2.04 3.08
C GLU A 39 10.13 1.62 4.11
N PRO A 40 10.43 0.65 4.99
CA PRO A 40 9.53 0.28 6.08
C PRO A 40 9.54 1.37 7.17
N PHE A 41 8.36 1.63 7.73
CA PHE A 41 8.22 2.40 8.96
C PHE A 41 8.93 1.66 10.10
N LYS A 42 10.01 2.26 10.61
CA LYS A 42 10.87 1.66 11.63
C LYS A 42 11.22 2.65 12.71
N THR A 43 11.50 2.11 13.89
CA THR A 43 12.18 2.86 14.94
C THR A 43 13.69 2.71 14.74
N VAL A 44 14.45 3.80 14.87
CA VAL A 44 15.92 3.76 14.71
C VAL A 44 16.51 2.72 15.65
N GLY A 45 17.39 1.86 15.13
CA GLY A 45 18.03 0.78 15.89
C GLY A 45 17.18 -0.48 16.10
N MET A 46 15.93 -0.51 15.62
CA MET A 46 15.06 -1.69 15.74
C MET A 46 14.99 -2.46 14.41
N PRO A 47 14.84 -3.80 14.45
CA PRO A 47 14.58 -4.59 13.26
C PRO A 47 13.22 -4.23 12.64
N VAL A 48 13.09 -4.49 11.34
CA VAL A 48 11.83 -4.35 10.61
C VAL A 48 10.91 -5.49 11.02
N GLN A 49 9.77 -5.15 11.62
CA GLN A 49 8.78 -6.10 12.13
C GLN A 49 7.39 -5.47 12.16
N LEU A 50 6.36 -6.27 12.38
CA LEU A 50 5.02 -5.78 12.69
C LEU A 50 5.01 -5.14 14.09
N MET A 51 4.41 -3.96 14.21
CA MET A 51 4.32 -3.22 15.47
C MET A 51 2.89 -3.19 16.00
N ILE A 52 2.73 -3.21 17.33
CA ILE A 52 1.41 -3.15 17.98
C ILE A 52 0.74 -1.80 17.70
N GLY A 53 -0.57 -1.83 17.43
CA GLY A 53 -1.45 -0.67 17.23
C GLY A 53 -1.71 0.19 18.47
N GLU A 54 -0.68 0.47 19.27
CA GLU A 54 -0.80 1.38 20.41
C GLU A 54 -0.83 2.85 19.97
N LYS A 55 -1.50 3.71 20.75
CA LYS A 55 -1.64 5.14 20.46
C LYS A 55 -0.32 5.84 20.13
N ALA A 56 0.76 5.54 20.87
CA ALA A 56 2.06 6.15 20.64
C ALA A 56 2.68 5.72 19.30
N THR A 57 2.53 4.45 18.93
CA THR A 57 3.01 3.89 17.67
C THR A 57 2.20 4.42 16.48
N LEU A 58 0.87 4.47 16.62
CA LEU A 58 -0.03 5.05 15.63
C LEU A 58 0.28 6.53 15.38
N ALA A 59 0.52 7.33 16.43
CA ALA A 59 0.89 8.74 16.28
C ALA A 59 2.22 8.92 15.53
N ARG A 60 3.20 8.04 15.74
CA ARG A 60 4.45 8.04 14.95
C ARG A 60 4.21 7.63 13.50
N ALA A 61 3.38 6.61 13.27
CA ALA A 61 3.01 6.14 11.94
C ALA A 61 2.26 7.22 11.13
N THR A 62 1.34 7.96 11.75
CA THR A 62 0.65 9.10 11.13
C THR A 62 1.65 10.15 10.65
N ARG A 63 2.59 10.57 11.51
CA ARG A 63 3.64 11.54 11.14
C ARG A 63 4.52 11.02 10.00
N TYR A 64 4.85 9.73 10.02
CA TYR A 64 5.60 9.09 8.94
C TYR A 64 4.85 9.18 7.61
N VAL A 65 3.57 8.79 7.57
CA VAL A 65 2.72 8.91 6.36
C VAL A 65 2.63 10.37 5.87
N ASP A 66 2.47 11.33 6.78
CA ASP A 66 2.42 12.75 6.43
C ASP A 66 3.73 13.25 5.80
N SER A 67 4.89 12.75 6.25
CA SER A 67 6.20 13.14 5.70
C SER A 67 6.51 12.62 4.30
N ILE A 68 5.81 11.58 3.84
CA ILE A 68 6.12 10.94 2.54
C ILE A 68 5.85 11.88 1.36
N THR A 69 6.80 12.03 0.46
CA THR A 69 6.60 12.72 -0.83
C THR A 69 6.69 11.72 -1.97
N ALA A 70 5.85 11.86 -2.98
CA ALA A 70 5.94 11.03 -4.19
C ALA A 70 7.19 11.41 -4.98
N PHE A 71 8.17 10.50 -5.07
CA PHE A 71 9.39 10.69 -5.85
C PHE A 71 10.04 9.35 -6.21
N GLY A 72 10.62 9.26 -7.42
CA GLY A 72 11.44 8.13 -7.86
C GLY A 72 10.73 7.15 -8.81
N SER A 73 11.44 6.06 -9.11
CA SER A 73 10.95 4.91 -9.87
C SER A 73 10.08 4.01 -8.98
N THR A 74 9.70 2.82 -9.45
CA THR A 74 8.78 1.94 -8.71
C THR A 74 9.24 0.49 -8.75
N GLU A 75 9.54 -0.09 -7.58
CA GLU A 75 10.01 -1.45 -7.40
C GLU A 75 9.02 -2.28 -6.56
N HIS A 76 7.99 -2.80 -7.23
CA HIS A 76 6.88 -3.53 -6.59
C HIS A 76 7.32 -4.84 -5.92
N ASP A 77 8.16 -5.62 -6.60
CA ASP A 77 8.53 -6.97 -6.19
C ASP A 77 9.28 -6.97 -4.84
N SER A 78 10.26 -6.08 -4.70
CA SER A 78 11.06 -5.94 -3.49
C SER A 78 10.22 -5.52 -2.28
N ALA A 79 9.24 -4.64 -2.47
CA ALA A 79 8.32 -4.19 -1.42
C ALA A 79 7.40 -5.32 -0.94
N LEU A 80 6.77 -6.04 -1.86
CA LEU A 80 5.91 -7.19 -1.52
C LEU A 80 6.71 -8.31 -0.83
N LYS A 81 7.93 -8.60 -1.31
CA LYS A 81 8.82 -9.57 -0.66
C LYS A 81 9.31 -9.11 0.71
N LEU A 82 9.45 -7.82 0.97
CA LEU A 82 9.72 -7.29 2.31
C LEU A 82 8.51 -7.48 3.22
N ALA A 83 7.31 -7.14 2.74
CA ALA A 83 6.07 -7.33 3.50
C ALA A 83 5.87 -8.79 3.91
N LEU A 84 6.00 -9.71 2.95
CA LEU A 84 5.80 -11.15 3.17
C LEU A 84 6.83 -11.78 4.11
N ARG A 85 8.02 -11.20 4.26
CA ARG A 85 9.03 -11.68 5.24
C ARG A 85 8.60 -11.53 6.69
N MET A 86 7.58 -10.73 6.96
CA MET A 86 7.03 -10.53 8.30
C MET A 86 5.79 -11.41 8.57
N ASP A 87 5.46 -12.33 7.65
CA ASP A 87 4.32 -13.25 7.72
C ASP A 87 2.99 -12.59 8.16
N PRO A 88 2.54 -11.51 7.48
CA PRO A 88 1.30 -10.83 7.86
C PRO A 88 0.08 -11.65 7.46
N ASP A 89 -1.02 -11.54 8.21
CA ASP A 89 -2.31 -12.16 7.79
C ASP A 89 -2.85 -11.53 6.50
N VAL A 90 -2.64 -10.22 6.34
CA VAL A 90 -3.17 -9.43 5.21
C VAL A 90 -2.19 -8.35 4.77
N ILE A 91 -2.09 -8.16 3.45
CA ILE A 91 -1.41 -7.05 2.81
C ILE A 91 -2.43 -6.23 2.01
N PHE A 92 -2.43 -4.92 2.21
CA PHE A 92 -3.10 -3.96 1.32
C PHE A 92 -2.04 -3.28 0.46
N PHE A 93 -2.01 -3.61 -0.83
CA PHE A 93 -1.03 -3.11 -1.79
C PHE A 93 -1.61 -1.95 -2.58
N LEU A 94 -1.03 -0.75 -2.40
CA LEU A 94 -1.55 0.51 -2.91
C LEU A 94 -0.59 1.08 -3.96
N THR A 95 -1.06 1.28 -5.20
CA THR A 95 -0.23 1.82 -6.29
C THR A 95 -1.07 2.51 -7.35
N ASP A 96 -0.47 3.35 -8.19
CA ASP A 96 -1.13 3.90 -9.39
C ASP A 96 -0.94 3.03 -10.65
N ALA A 97 -0.50 1.78 -10.45
CA ALA A 97 -0.27 0.76 -11.46
C ALA A 97 0.63 1.21 -12.63
N ARG A 98 1.50 2.20 -12.40
CA ARG A 98 2.51 2.60 -13.37
C ARG A 98 3.54 1.50 -13.60
N ILE A 99 4.24 1.63 -14.73
CA ILE A 99 5.35 0.76 -15.11
C ILE A 99 6.50 0.97 -14.10
N PRO A 100 7.23 -0.10 -13.71
CA PRO A 100 7.18 -1.47 -14.22
C PRO A 100 6.05 -2.33 -13.62
N ARG A 101 5.45 -3.20 -14.45
CA ARG A 101 4.51 -4.24 -14.00
C ARG A 101 5.29 -5.45 -13.47
N LEU A 102 4.69 -6.18 -12.53
CA LEU A 102 5.22 -7.49 -12.14
C LEU A 102 5.07 -8.48 -13.30
N SER A 103 6.15 -9.20 -13.60
CA SER A 103 6.16 -10.31 -14.54
C SER A 103 5.42 -11.54 -13.97
N SER A 104 5.05 -12.48 -14.83
CA SER A 104 4.38 -13.72 -14.40
C SER A 104 5.23 -14.57 -13.45
N SER A 105 6.56 -14.54 -13.57
CA SER A 105 7.46 -15.25 -12.65
C SER A 105 7.51 -14.59 -11.27
N GLU A 106 7.49 -13.25 -11.20
CA GLU A 106 7.41 -12.51 -9.95
C GLU A 106 6.06 -12.72 -9.25
N LEU A 107 4.95 -12.63 -9.99
CA LEU A 107 3.61 -12.94 -9.46
C LEU A 107 3.55 -14.36 -8.89
N ALA A 108 4.09 -15.35 -9.60
CA ALA A 108 4.13 -16.73 -9.13
C ALA A 108 4.99 -16.90 -7.87
N GLU A 109 6.10 -16.18 -7.74
CA GLU A 109 6.94 -16.19 -6.54
C GLU A 109 6.25 -15.52 -5.35
N ILE A 110 5.61 -14.37 -5.55
CA ILE A 110 4.81 -13.67 -4.54
C ILE A 110 3.69 -14.59 -4.05
N ARG A 111 2.97 -15.24 -4.97
CA ARG A 111 1.92 -16.22 -4.63
C ARG A 111 2.45 -17.35 -3.75
N ARG A 112 3.57 -17.96 -4.12
CA ARG A 112 4.17 -19.06 -3.34
C ARG A 112 4.52 -18.61 -1.91
N ARG A 113 5.04 -17.39 -1.75
CA ARG A 113 5.38 -16.85 -0.43
C ARG A 113 4.14 -16.58 0.41
N ALA A 114 3.14 -15.90 -0.17
CA ALA A 114 1.88 -15.61 0.50
C ALA A 114 1.14 -16.88 0.94
N GLN A 115 1.14 -17.92 0.11
CA GLN A 115 0.56 -19.23 0.47
C GLN A 115 1.27 -19.90 1.65
N ARG A 116 2.58 -19.74 1.79
CA ARG A 116 3.35 -20.32 2.91
C ARG A 116 3.04 -19.64 4.23
N SER A 117 2.81 -18.33 4.22
CA SER A 117 2.49 -17.53 5.40
C SER A 117 0.98 -17.43 5.67
N GLY A 118 0.12 -17.91 4.77
CA GLY A 118 -1.33 -17.73 4.85
C GLY A 118 -1.78 -16.29 4.57
N THR A 119 -0.95 -15.48 3.94
CA THR A 119 -1.21 -14.06 3.68
C THR A 119 -2.23 -13.86 2.56
N THR A 120 -3.25 -13.04 2.82
CA THR A 120 -4.15 -12.51 1.79
C THR A 120 -3.60 -11.19 1.23
N ILE A 121 -3.62 -10.98 -0.10
CA ILE A 121 -3.15 -9.73 -0.72
C ILE A 121 -4.30 -9.03 -1.44
N HIS A 122 -4.77 -7.90 -0.88
CA HIS A 122 -5.65 -6.98 -1.56
C HIS A 122 -4.85 -5.94 -2.36
N ALA A 123 -5.36 -5.55 -3.52
CA ALA A 123 -4.74 -4.54 -4.36
C ALA A 123 -5.68 -3.35 -4.55
N ILE A 124 -5.16 -2.14 -4.35
CA ILE A 124 -5.87 -0.89 -4.51
C ILE A 124 -5.12 -0.07 -5.55
N GLU A 125 -5.77 0.17 -6.67
CA GLU A 125 -5.23 0.96 -7.77
C GLU A 125 -5.77 2.38 -7.73
N PHE A 126 -4.89 3.36 -7.77
CA PHE A 126 -5.25 4.77 -7.90
C PHE A 126 -5.07 5.23 -9.33
N GLY A 127 -6.08 5.89 -9.90
CA GLY A 127 -5.92 6.50 -11.21
C GLY A 127 -6.80 7.73 -11.38
N ALA A 128 -6.44 8.54 -12.36
CA ALA A 128 -7.19 9.74 -12.73
C ALA A 128 -8.27 9.46 -13.78
N GLU A 129 -8.37 8.22 -14.25
CA GLU A 129 -9.42 7.82 -15.18
C GLU A 129 -10.69 7.42 -14.41
N PRO A 130 -11.88 7.53 -15.00
CA PRO A 130 -13.12 7.14 -14.32
C PRO A 130 -13.23 5.62 -14.10
N VAL A 131 -12.48 4.83 -14.88
CA VAL A 131 -12.54 3.37 -14.88
C VAL A 131 -11.13 2.81 -14.92
N SER A 132 -10.90 1.71 -14.21
CA SER A 132 -9.64 0.98 -14.24
C SER A 132 -9.25 0.48 -15.63
N PRO A 133 -7.95 0.42 -15.96
CA PRO A 133 -7.47 -0.34 -17.10
C PRO A 133 -7.89 -1.83 -17.00
N PRO A 134 -8.28 -2.46 -18.12
CA PRO A 134 -8.68 -3.86 -18.14
C PRO A 134 -7.51 -4.82 -17.87
N ASP A 135 -6.28 -4.39 -18.11
CA ASP A 135 -5.06 -5.20 -18.12
C ASP A 135 -4.15 -4.96 -16.91
N SER A 136 -4.71 -4.47 -15.80
CA SER A 136 -3.95 -4.23 -14.57
C SER A 136 -3.49 -5.53 -13.92
N PHE A 137 -2.17 -5.71 -13.75
CA PHE A 137 -1.57 -6.86 -13.07
C PHE A 137 -2.04 -7.00 -11.61
N LEU A 138 -2.58 -5.92 -11.03
CA LEU A 138 -3.13 -5.90 -9.68
C LEU A 138 -4.37 -6.78 -9.52
N ARG A 139 -5.16 -6.91 -10.60
CA ARG A 139 -6.30 -7.83 -10.63
C ARG A 139 -5.83 -9.27 -10.49
N GLU A 140 -4.79 -9.62 -11.24
CA GLU A 140 -4.17 -10.94 -11.18
C GLU A 140 -3.49 -11.17 -9.81
N LEU A 141 -2.73 -10.19 -9.31
CA LEU A 141 -2.09 -10.26 -8.00
C LEU A 141 -3.12 -10.55 -6.89
N ALA A 142 -4.22 -9.79 -6.83
CA ALA A 142 -5.24 -9.99 -5.81
C ALA A 142 -5.94 -11.35 -5.95
N ALA A 143 -6.34 -11.71 -7.17
CA ALA A 143 -7.03 -12.98 -7.44
C ALA A 143 -6.18 -14.19 -7.08
N GLN A 144 -4.87 -14.16 -7.36
CA GLN A 144 -3.95 -15.26 -7.04
C GLN A 144 -3.69 -15.43 -5.53
N ASN A 145 -4.01 -14.42 -4.72
CA ASN A 145 -3.70 -14.34 -3.30
C ASN A 145 -4.95 -14.15 -2.43
N LEU A 146 -6.09 -14.70 -2.89
CA LEU A 146 -7.38 -14.72 -2.18
C LEU A 146 -7.91 -13.34 -1.76
N GLY A 147 -7.39 -12.28 -2.39
CA GLY A 147 -7.76 -10.91 -2.08
C GLY A 147 -8.72 -10.32 -3.09
N GLN A 148 -8.88 -9.01 -2.98
CA GLN A 148 -9.77 -8.22 -3.83
C GLN A 148 -8.99 -7.08 -4.48
N TYR A 149 -9.41 -6.74 -5.69
CA TYR A 149 -8.93 -5.58 -6.42
C TYR A 149 -9.97 -4.47 -6.32
N GLN A 150 -9.52 -3.26 -5.98
CA GLN A 150 -10.33 -2.05 -5.99
C GLN A 150 -9.64 -0.95 -6.79
N TYR A 151 -10.36 -0.33 -7.72
CA TYR A 151 -9.92 0.90 -8.38
C TYR A 151 -10.50 2.11 -7.68
N VAL A 152 -9.69 3.15 -7.50
CA VAL A 152 -10.06 4.39 -6.85
C VAL A 152 -9.75 5.55 -7.79
N ASP A 153 -10.81 6.17 -8.34
CA ASP A 153 -10.69 7.42 -9.10
C ASP A 153 -10.31 8.54 -8.14
N VAL A 154 -9.07 9.02 -8.25
CA VAL A 154 -8.53 10.04 -7.35
C VAL A 154 -9.19 11.41 -7.49
N ARG A 155 -9.89 11.69 -8.60
CA ARG A 155 -10.67 12.92 -8.76
C ARG A 155 -11.93 12.87 -7.91
N SER A 156 -12.55 11.70 -7.80
CA SER A 156 -13.71 11.49 -6.93
C SER A 156 -13.35 11.62 -5.43
N LEU A 157 -12.11 11.27 -5.07
CA LEU A 157 -11.61 11.49 -3.71
C LEU A 157 -11.52 12.98 -3.37
N GLY A 158 -11.17 13.83 -4.34
CA GLY A 158 -11.13 15.29 -4.16
C GLY A 158 -12.52 15.91 -4.03
N SER A 159 -13.50 15.45 -4.82
CA SER A 159 -14.85 16.03 -4.86
C SER A 159 -15.76 15.59 -3.71
N ARG A 160 -15.54 14.40 -3.14
CA ARG A 160 -16.36 13.86 -2.03
C ARG A 160 -16.02 14.45 -0.66
N MET A 161 -15.26 15.55 -0.65
CA MET A 161 -14.64 16.16 0.51
C MET A 161 -14.99 17.62 0.74
N GLU A 162 -15.75 18.25 -0.16
CA GLU A 162 -16.34 19.56 0.11
C GLU A 162 -17.63 19.33 0.93
N PRO A 163 -17.83 20.05 2.06
CA PRO A 163 -19.01 19.92 2.91
C PRO A 163 -20.31 20.39 2.24
#